data_AF-A0A7Y6PJ34-F1
#
_entry.id   AF-A0A7Y6PJ34-F1
#
_cell.length_a   1.000
_cell.length_b   1.000
_cell.length_c   1.000
_cell.angle_alpha   90.00
_cell.angle_beta   90.00
_cell.angle_gamma   90.00
#
_symmetry.space_group_name_H-M   'P 1'
#
loop_
_entity.id
_entity.type
_entity.pdbx_description
1 polymer ?
#
loop_
_entity_poly.entity_id
_entity_poly.type
_entity_poly.pdbx_seq_one_letter_code
_entity_poly.pdbx_strand_id
1 'polypeptide(L)'
;VVKSVQDTYLGDEYTTPHYVGVDPAYYEMVVEGMRMSMVKGTCRIGEIPGVEACGKTGTAQNPHGDDHSAFMGFAPRENPRIAIAVYVENAG
;
A
#
# COMPACT_ATOMS: atom_id res chain seq x y z
N VAL A 1 -4.29 4.53 13.15
CA VAL A 1 -5.55 4.60 13.92
C VAL A 1 -6.71 4.71 12.94
N VAL A 2 -7.57 3.71 12.90
CA VAL A 2 -8.79 3.74 12.10
C VAL A 2 -9.80 4.64 12.82
N LYS A 3 -10.35 5.62 12.10
CA LYS A 3 -11.30 6.60 12.68
C LYS A 3 -12.75 6.11 12.63
N SER A 4 -13.10 5.36 11.59
CA SER A 4 -14.45 4.83 11.37
C SER A 4 -14.39 3.70 10.34
N VAL A 5 -15.33 2.76 10.45
CA VAL A 5 -15.63 1.77 9.41
C VAL A 5 -17.12 1.81 9.15
N GLN A 6 -17.50 1.62 7.89
CA GLN A 6 -18.90 1.53 7.51
C GLN A 6 -19.47 0.18 7.98
N ASP A 7 -20.67 0.19 8.55
CA ASP A 7 -21.47 -1.01 8.84
C ASP A 7 -20.94 -1.97 9.93
N THR A 8 -19.98 -1.55 10.78
CA THR A 8 -19.58 -2.33 11.97
C THR A 8 -18.89 -1.51 13.07
N TYR A 9 -18.70 -2.12 14.25
CA TYR A 9 -17.89 -1.60 15.35
C TYR A 9 -16.44 -2.10 15.25
N LEU A 10 -15.49 -1.26 15.68
CA LEU A 10 -14.07 -1.59 15.75
C LEU A 10 -13.66 -1.88 17.18
N GLY A 11 -12.87 -2.93 17.37
CA GLY A 11 -12.16 -3.17 18.62
C GLY A 11 -11.02 -2.16 18.85
N ASP A 12 -10.58 -2.04 20.10
CA ASP A 12 -9.54 -1.11 20.55
C ASP A 12 -8.20 -1.31 19.83
N GLU A 13 -7.95 -2.52 19.33
CA GLU A 13 -6.76 -2.87 18.57
C GLU A 13 -6.63 -2.07 17.25
N TYR A 14 -7.74 -1.60 16.68
CA TYR A 14 -7.74 -0.82 15.43
C TYR A 14 -7.71 0.69 15.66
N THR A 15 -8.05 1.14 16.87
CA THR A 15 -8.11 2.56 17.26
C THR A 15 -6.85 3.00 18.00
N THR A 16 -6.02 2.07 18.46
CA THR A 16 -4.74 2.37 19.11
C THR A 16 -3.59 2.52 18.09
N PRO A 17 -2.71 3.54 18.21
CA PRO A 17 -1.52 3.64 17.38
C PRO A 17 -0.54 2.49 17.64
N HIS A 18 -0.07 1.84 16.58
CA HIS A 18 0.98 0.83 16.63
C HIS A 18 2.29 1.42 16.10
N TYR A 19 3.39 1.20 16.81
CA TYR A 19 4.73 1.62 16.40
C TYR A 19 5.57 0.39 16.06
N VAL A 20 6.11 0.35 14.84
CA VAL A 20 6.78 -0.84 14.28
C VAL A 20 8.26 -0.98 14.66
N GLY A 21 8.80 -0.07 15.49
CA GLY A 21 10.17 -0.14 16.02
C GLY A 21 11.32 0.02 14.99
N VAL A 22 11.00 0.18 13.71
CA VAL A 22 11.99 0.39 12.63
C VAL A 22 12.57 1.80 12.73
N ASP A 23 13.89 1.92 12.61
CA ASP A 23 14.58 3.21 12.54
C ASP A 23 14.07 4.02 11.33
N PRO A 24 13.59 5.26 11.53
CA PRO A 24 13.09 6.11 10.46
C PRO A 24 14.06 6.29 9.28
N ALA A 25 15.38 6.18 9.49
CA ALA A 25 16.38 6.29 8.45
C ALA A 25 16.21 5.24 7.32
N TYR A 26 15.61 4.09 7.61
CA TYR A 26 15.37 3.06 6.59
C TYR A 26 14.15 3.33 5.71
N TYR A 27 13.22 4.20 6.14
CA TYR A 27 12.02 4.45 5.36
C TYR A 27 12.32 5.15 4.05
N GLU A 28 13.29 6.06 4.01
CA GLU A 28 13.64 6.77 2.77
C GLU A 28 14.02 5.81 1.64
N MET A 29 14.79 4.75 1.97
CA MET A 29 15.16 3.70 1.03
C MET A 29 13.95 2.92 0.53
N VAL A 30 13.01 2.57 1.42
CA VAL A 30 11.78 1.85 1.05
C VAL A 30 10.89 2.72 0.16
N VAL A 31 10.72 4.00 0.51
CA VAL A 31 9.95 4.97 -0.26
C VAL A 31 10.54 5.14 -1.66
N GLU A 32 11.86 5.25 -1.78
CA GLU A 32 12.53 5.30 -3.10
C GLU A 32 12.28 4.01 -3.89
N GLY A 33 12.39 2.84 -3.28
CA GLY A 33 12.08 1.56 -3.93
C GLY A 33 10.63 1.49 -4.43
N MET A 34 9.68 1.97 -3.62
CA MET A 34 8.26 2.07 -4.00
C MET A 34 8.04 3.08 -5.14
N ARG A 35 8.75 4.21 -5.16
CA ARG A 35 8.71 5.16 -6.28
C ARG A 35 9.25 4.54 -7.56
N MET A 36 10.37 3.83 -7.47
CA MET A 36 10.99 3.12 -8.60
C MET A 36 10.07 2.07 -9.20
N SER A 37 9.28 1.38 -8.37
CA SER A 37 8.26 0.44 -8.85
C SER A 37 7.17 1.10 -9.71
N MET A 38 6.84 2.37 -9.43
CA MET A 38 5.86 3.15 -10.20
C MET A 38 6.46 3.68 -11.51
N VAL A 39 7.72 4.12 -11.53
CA VAL A 39 8.32 4.69 -12.76
C VAL A 39 8.90 3.65 -13.71
N LYS A 40 9.41 2.54 -13.18
CA LYS A 40 10.22 1.56 -13.93
C LYS A 40 9.93 0.10 -13.55
N GLY A 41 8.94 -0.16 -12.70
CA GLY A 41 8.63 -1.50 -12.20
C GLY A 41 7.21 -1.96 -12.51
N THR A 42 6.71 -2.86 -11.67
CA THR A 42 5.42 -3.55 -11.87
C THR A 42 4.21 -2.64 -11.63
N CYS A 43 4.38 -1.49 -10.99
CA CYS A 43 3.30 -0.58 -10.69
C CYS A 43 3.09 0.50 -11.76
N ARG A 44 3.75 0.39 -12.93
CA ARG A 44 3.78 1.44 -13.96
C ARG A 44 2.41 1.91 -14.43
N ILE A 45 1.41 1.03 -14.45
CA ILE A 45 0.04 1.36 -14.86
C ILE A 45 -0.64 2.33 -13.87
N GLY A 46 -0.19 2.35 -12.61
CA GLY A 46 -0.72 3.25 -11.57
C GLY A 46 -0.03 4.62 -11.50
N GLU A 47 0.83 4.98 -12.45
CA GLU A 47 1.48 6.29 -12.49
C GLU A 47 0.49 7.37 -12.93
N ILE A 48 0.49 8.50 -12.20
CA ILE A 48 -0.46 9.59 -12.41
C ILE A 48 0.35 10.85 -12.72
N PRO A 49 0.18 11.48 -13.90
CA PRO A 49 0.88 12.71 -14.24
C PRO A 49 0.68 13.80 -13.18
N GLY A 50 1.79 14.37 -12.70
CA GLY A 50 1.78 15.44 -11.70
C GLY A 50 1.59 14.98 -10.26
N VAL A 51 1.44 13.67 -9.99
CA VAL A 51 1.35 13.11 -8.65
C VAL A 51 2.45 12.07 -8.46
N GLU A 52 3.42 12.39 -7.60
CA GLU A 52 4.47 11.43 -7.26
C GLU A 52 3.92 10.35 -6.32
N ALA A 53 3.28 9.34 -6.89
CA ALA A 53 2.81 8.20 -6.14
C ALA A 53 3.94 7.18 -5.91
N CYS A 54 3.86 6.49 -4.77
CA CYS A 54 4.72 5.38 -4.38
C CYS A 54 3.85 4.14 -4.18
N GLY A 55 4.26 2.98 -4.67
CA GLY A 55 3.46 1.78 -4.49
C GLY A 55 4.20 0.49 -4.77
N LYS A 56 3.61 -0.61 -4.31
CA LYS A 56 4.13 -1.96 -4.53
C LYS A 56 2.98 -2.92 -4.80
N THR A 57 3.17 -3.80 -5.77
CA THR A 57 2.28 -4.94 -6.03
C THR A 57 2.65 -6.14 -5.17
N GLY A 58 1.66 -6.96 -4.86
CA GLY A 58 1.82 -8.30 -4.31
C GLY A 58 0.98 -9.30 -5.10
N THR A 59 1.45 -10.55 -5.13
CA THR A 59 0.71 -11.69 -5.67
C THR A 59 0.69 -12.74 -4.57
N ALA A 60 -0.48 -13.24 -4.24
CA ALA A 60 -0.65 -14.32 -3.26
C ALA A 60 -1.14 -15.56 -3.99
N GLN A 61 -0.36 -16.64 -3.88
CA GLN A 61 -0.61 -17.88 -4.60
C GLN A 61 -1.90 -18.55 -4.11
N ASN A 62 -2.69 -19.04 -5.06
CA ASN A 62 -3.95 -19.73 -4.78
C ASN A 62 -3.98 -21.13 -5.44
N PRO A 63 -3.85 -22.23 -4.70
CA PRO A 63 -3.86 -23.57 -5.29
C PRO A 63 -5.23 -24.01 -5.84
N HIS A 64 -6.29 -23.22 -5.62
CA HIS A 64 -7.66 -23.54 -5.99
C HIS A 64 -8.22 -22.68 -7.14
N GLY A 65 -7.40 -21.83 -7.76
CA GLY A 65 -7.84 -20.92 -8.82
C GLY A 65 -6.72 -19.99 -9.26
N ASP A 66 -7.10 -18.83 -9.80
CA ASP A 66 -6.13 -17.78 -10.11
C ASP A 66 -5.56 -17.17 -8.82
N ASP A 67 -4.30 -16.73 -8.90
CA ASP A 67 -3.65 -16.04 -7.80
C ASP A 67 -4.40 -14.73 -7.45
N HIS A 68 -4.17 -14.24 -6.24
CA HIS A 68 -4.77 -13.01 -5.76
C HIS A 68 -3.82 -11.85 -5.98
N SER A 69 -4.38 -10.74 -6.44
CA SER A 69 -3.63 -9.52 -6.73
C SER A 69 -3.79 -8.51 -5.62
N ALA A 70 -2.66 -7.97 -5.16
CA ALA A 70 -2.61 -6.94 -4.13
C ALA A 70 -1.84 -5.71 -4.63
N PHE A 71 -2.25 -4.54 -4.17
CA PHE A 71 -1.51 -3.30 -4.34
C PHE A 71 -1.59 -2.47 -3.07
N MET A 72 -0.47 -1.91 -2.65
CA MET A 72 -0.43 -0.88 -1.61
C MET A 72 0.37 0.32 -2.10
N GLY A 73 -0.12 1.51 -1.83
CA GLY A 73 0.55 2.74 -2.22
C GLY A 73 0.07 3.96 -1.47
N PHE A 74 0.81 5.05 -1.62
CA PHE A 74 0.49 6.34 -1.03
C PHE A 74 0.94 7.49 -1.94
N ALA A 75 0.35 8.66 -1.72
CA ALA A 75 0.67 9.87 -2.45
C ALA A 75 0.31 11.14 -1.65
N PRO A 76 0.93 12.29 -1.98
CA PRO A 76 2.20 12.41 -2.72
C PRO A 76 3.36 11.75 -1.95
N ARG A 77 4.49 11.50 -2.62
CA ARG A 77 5.70 10.91 -2.02
C ARG A 77 6.14 11.71 -0.80
N GLU A 78 6.26 13.03 -0.98
CA GLU A 78 6.58 13.97 0.07
C GLU A 78 5.31 14.41 0.79
N ASN A 79 5.34 14.38 2.13
CA ASN A 79 4.19 14.66 3.00
C ASN A 79 2.89 13.93 2.55
N PRO A 80 2.87 12.57 2.60
CA PRO A 80 1.73 11.78 2.11
C PRO A 80 0.40 12.20 2.72
N ARG A 81 -0.63 12.29 1.86
CA ARG A 81 -1.98 12.73 2.24
C ARG A 81 -3.00 11.60 2.15
N ILE A 82 -2.72 10.60 1.31
CA ILE A 82 -3.57 9.43 1.10
C ILE A 82 -2.72 8.17 1.00
N ALA A 83 -3.25 7.07 1.55
CA ALA A 83 -2.73 5.72 1.36
C ALA A 83 -3.89 4.80 0.96
N ILE A 84 -3.60 3.82 0.10
CA ILE A 84 -4.56 2.88 -0.44
C ILE A 84 -3.97 1.47 -0.33
N ALA A 85 -4.80 0.52 0.09
CA ALA A 85 -4.55 -0.89 -0.06
C ALA A 85 -5.71 -1.50 -0.86
N VAL A 86 -5.40 -2.21 -1.94
CA VAL A 86 -6.35 -2.91 -2.79
C VAL A 86 -5.98 -4.38 -2.80
N TYR A 87 -6.99 -5.23 -2.66
CA TYR A 87 -6.85 -6.67 -2.78
C TYR A 87 -7.98 -7.18 -3.68
N VAL A 88 -7.64 -7.96 -4.69
CA VAL A 88 -8.58 -8.52 -5.66
C VAL A 88 -8.35 -10.02 -5.71
N GLU A 89 -9.38 -10.77 -5.34
CA GLU A 89 -9.35 -12.22 -5.34
C GLU A 89 -9.47 -12.76 -6.77
N ASN A 90 -8.76 -13.87 -7.03
CA ASN A 90 -8.74 -14.61 -8.31
C ASN A 90 -8.52 -13.69 -9.53
N ALA A 91 -7.56 -12.77 -9.43
CA ALA A 91 -7.39 -11.69 -10.39
C ALA A 91 -5.95 -11.46 -10.83
N GLY A 92 -5.03 -12.37 -10.49
CA GLY A 92 -3.70 -12.39 -11.09
C GLY A 92 -2.72 -13.26 -10.37
#